data_AF-A0A0K0FVD5-F1
#
_entry.id   AF-A0A0K0FVD5-F1
#
_cell.length_a   1.000
_cell.length_b   1.000
_cell.length_c   1.000
_cell.angle_alpha   90.00
_cell.angle_beta   90.00
_cell.angle_gamma   90.00
#
_symmetry.space_group_name_H-M   'P 1'
#
loop_
_entity.id
_entity.type
_entity.pdbx_description
1 polymer ?
#
loop_
_entity_poly.entity_id
_entity_poly.type
_entity_poly.pdbx_seq_one_letter_code
_entity_poly.pdbx_strand_id
1 'polypeptide(L)'
;MRLIATALVFAFLIVNPFVVTVVIRETENCGKIILREMYQIKENDKASQIYFDILSCLAVTSFSLFSVTHVFLSLFAIYGFFSIKPIFVKPYLYGCSLSLLILVFGIIQSLVMCWKLTHSEYMDNETVEASTKYLNYVYTGAGVLLMYFIWVSIIIAAYYDVKRLHINLLEWIYKERSTAFNPTDLIFLENKGRILNSIDM
;
A
#
# COMPACT_ATOMS: atom_id res chain seq x y z
N MET A 1 6.22 -19.12 -9.14
CA MET A 1 6.11 -17.67 -8.88
C MET A 1 4.74 -17.25 -8.39
N ARG A 2 3.64 -17.52 -9.11
CA ARG A 2 2.29 -17.08 -8.70
C ARG A 2 1.82 -17.56 -7.30
N LEU A 3 2.00 -18.84 -6.94
CA LEU A 3 1.62 -19.33 -5.61
C LEU A 3 2.40 -18.64 -4.48
N ILE A 4 3.71 -18.43 -4.69
CA ILE A 4 4.58 -17.71 -3.76
C ILE A 4 4.11 -16.25 -3.65
N ALA A 5 3.83 -15.60 -4.78
CA ALA A 5 3.31 -14.24 -4.81
C ALA A 5 1.95 -14.13 -4.09
N THR A 6 1.04 -15.08 -4.28
CA THR A 6 -0.25 -15.10 -3.58
C THR A 6 -0.07 -15.29 -2.07
N ALA A 7 0.80 -16.20 -1.64
CA ALA A 7 1.13 -16.38 -0.22
C ALA A 7 1.72 -15.10 0.39
N LEU A 8 2.55 -14.39 -0.37
CA LEU A 8 3.05 -13.06 -0.05
C LEU A 8 1.92 -12.01 -0.08
N VAL A 9 0.93 -12.05 -0.96
CA VAL A 9 -0.19 -11.11 -0.83
C VAL A 9 -0.94 -11.34 0.49
N PHE A 10 -1.12 -12.60 0.91
CA PHE A 10 -1.74 -12.95 2.19
C PHE A 10 -0.93 -12.50 3.41
N ALA A 11 0.39 -12.72 3.41
CA ALA A 11 1.18 -12.26 4.55
C ALA A 11 1.23 -10.72 4.62
N PHE A 12 1.16 -10.01 3.48
CA PHE A 12 1.09 -8.55 3.46
C PHE A 12 -0.27 -8.03 3.91
N LEU A 13 -1.35 -8.77 3.62
CA LEU A 13 -2.69 -8.49 4.14
C LEU A 13 -2.69 -8.38 5.67
N ILE A 14 -1.90 -9.23 6.34
CA ILE A 14 -1.80 -9.28 7.79
C ILE A 14 -0.81 -8.25 8.32
N VAL A 15 0.41 -8.19 7.76
CA VAL A 15 1.51 -7.37 8.32
C VAL A 15 1.28 -5.87 8.09
N ASN A 16 0.73 -5.48 6.94
CA ASN A 16 0.64 -4.06 6.56
C ASN A 16 -0.25 -3.22 7.50
N PRO A 17 -1.46 -3.67 7.91
CA PRO A 17 -2.26 -2.94 8.89
C PRO A 17 -1.50 -2.63 10.18
N PHE A 18 -0.75 -3.58 10.75
CA PHE A 18 0.01 -3.36 11.98
C PHE A 18 1.07 -2.26 11.81
N VAL A 19 1.82 -2.32 10.71
CA VAL A 19 2.87 -1.33 10.42
C VAL A 19 2.25 0.06 10.24
N VAL A 20 1.16 0.15 9.46
CA VAL A 20 0.43 1.41 9.25
C VAL A 20 -0.14 1.95 10.56
N THR A 21 -0.68 1.10 11.44
CA THR A 21 -1.16 1.53 12.77
C THR A 21 -0.05 2.18 13.59
N VAL A 22 1.12 1.56 13.65
CA VAL A 22 2.26 2.10 14.41
C VAL A 22 2.68 3.45 13.84
N VAL A 23 2.81 3.57 12.51
CA VAL A 23 3.20 4.84 11.87
C VAL A 23 2.17 5.93 12.11
N ILE A 24 0.88 5.65 11.94
CA ILE A 24 -0.20 6.64 12.15
C ILE A 24 -0.22 7.09 13.61
N ARG A 25 -0.13 6.16 14.56
CA ARG A 25 -0.15 6.48 15.99
C ARG A 25 1.05 7.32 16.41
N GLU A 26 2.24 7.03 15.88
CA GLU A 26 3.41 7.84 16.16
C GLU A 26 3.35 9.20 15.45
N THR A 27 2.74 9.28 14.26
CA THR A 27 2.44 10.56 13.58
C THR A 27 1.49 11.41 14.40
N GLU A 28 0.44 10.80 14.96
CA GLU A 28 -0.49 11.46 15.87
C GLU A 28 0.23 12.00 17.12
N ASN A 29 1.03 11.18 17.78
CA ASN A 29 1.81 11.58 18.97
C ASN A 29 2.76 12.75 18.66
N CYS A 30 3.46 12.69 17.52
CA CYS A 30 4.33 13.77 17.08
C CYS A 30 3.55 15.06 16.81
N GLY A 31 2.40 14.96 16.14
CA GLY A 31 1.49 16.08 15.94
C GLY A 31 1.04 16.70 17.26
N LYS A 32 0.71 15.88 18.28
CA LYS A 32 0.35 16.36 19.62
C LYS A 32 1.51 17.12 20.29
N ILE A 33 2.73 16.62 20.18
CA ILE A 33 3.94 17.28 20.74
C ILE A 33 4.17 18.63 20.04
N ILE A 34 4.12 18.67 18.71
CA ILE A 34 4.30 19.90 17.93
C ILE A 34 3.22 20.93 18.29
N LEU A 35 1.96 20.51 18.40
CA LEU A 35 0.86 21.39 18.81
C LEU A 35 1.08 21.97 20.22
N ARG A 36 1.55 21.14 21.16
CA ARG A 36 1.84 21.57 22.53
C ARG A 36 2.98 22.58 22.59
N GLU A 37 4.06 22.34 21.85
CA GLU A 37 5.27 23.17 21.91
C GLU A 37 5.15 24.47 21.10
N MET A 38 4.72 24.39 19.83
CA MET A 38 4.68 25.56 18.95
C MET A 38 3.52 26.50 19.26
N TYR A 39 2.36 25.95 19.64
CA TYR A 39 1.13 26.72 19.83
C TYR A 39 0.78 26.92 21.31
N GLN A 40 1.61 26.41 22.25
CA GLN A 40 1.39 26.48 23.70
C GLN A 40 0.00 26.01 24.14
N ILE A 41 -0.59 25.09 23.36
CA ILE A 41 -1.91 24.51 23.58
C ILE A 41 -1.83 23.66 24.86
N LYS A 42 -2.39 24.17 25.96
CA LYS A 42 -2.43 23.47 27.26
C LYS A 42 -3.56 22.46 27.24
N GLU A 43 -3.25 21.22 27.65
CA GLU A 43 -4.17 20.08 27.65
C GLU A 43 -5.43 20.26 28.54
N ASN A 44 -5.37 21.22 29.47
CA ASN A 44 -6.47 21.58 30.38
C ASN A 44 -7.48 22.58 29.81
N ASP A 45 -7.24 23.13 28.62
CA ASP A 45 -8.19 24.04 27.98
C ASP A 45 -9.18 23.27 27.09
N LYS A 46 -10.48 23.52 27.27
CA LYS A 46 -11.55 22.83 26.54
C LYS A 46 -11.47 23.09 25.03
N ALA A 47 -11.00 24.26 24.60
CA ALA A 47 -10.81 24.55 23.18
C ALA A 47 -9.63 23.78 22.58
N SER A 48 -8.57 23.59 23.37
CA SER A 48 -7.38 22.81 23.02
C SER A 48 -7.68 21.31 22.84
N GLN A 49 -8.58 20.76 23.66
CA GLN A 49 -9.05 19.36 23.55
C GLN A 49 -9.73 19.08 22.21
N ILE A 50 -10.49 20.04 21.65
CA ILE A 50 -11.13 19.88 20.34
C ILE A 50 -10.10 19.60 19.24
N TYR A 51 -8.95 20.29 19.26
CA TYR A 51 -7.89 20.07 18.27
C TYR A 51 -7.26 18.67 18.39
N PHE A 52 -7.05 18.19 19.61
CA PHE A 52 -6.53 16.84 19.84
C PHE A 52 -7.53 15.75 19.46
N ASP A 53 -8.83 15.98 19.71
CA ASP A 53 -9.90 15.06 19.30
C ASP A 53 -10.04 15.00 17.77
N ILE A 54 -9.97 16.14 17.09
CA ILE A 54 -9.97 16.19 15.62
C ILE A 54 -8.76 15.42 15.06
N LEU A 55 -7.56 15.63 15.60
CA LEU A 55 -6.36 14.92 15.17
C LEU A 55 -6.50 13.40 15.38
N SER A 56 -7.01 12.98 16.54
CA SER A 56 -7.24 11.57 16.86
C SER A 56 -8.30 10.95 15.93
N CYS A 57 -9.37 11.69 15.63
CA CYS A 57 -10.41 11.28 14.69
C CYS A 57 -9.85 11.10 13.26
N LEU A 58 -9.01 12.03 12.81
CA LEU A 58 -8.33 11.94 11.51
C LEU A 58 -7.38 10.73 11.46
N ALA A 59 -6.64 10.46 12.52
CA ALA A 59 -5.77 9.28 12.64
C ALA A 59 -6.57 7.98 12.53
N VAL A 60 -7.67 7.84 13.28
CA VAL A 60 -8.53 6.64 13.22
C VAL A 60 -9.20 6.50 11.85
N THR A 61 -9.70 7.59 11.29
CA THR A 61 -10.37 7.58 9.98
C THR A 61 -9.41 7.20 8.86
N SER A 62 -8.21 7.79 8.85
CA SER A 62 -7.17 7.45 7.87
C SER A 62 -6.74 5.99 7.98
N PHE A 63 -6.48 5.48 9.19
CA PHE A 63 -6.18 4.07 9.43
C PHE A 63 -7.27 3.13 8.90
N SER A 64 -8.53 3.45 9.19
CA SER A 64 -9.67 2.64 8.76
C SER A 64 -9.77 2.61 7.24
N LEU A 65 -9.63 3.77 6.59
CA LEU A 65 -9.64 3.87 5.13
C LEU A 65 -8.50 3.07 4.50
N PHE A 66 -7.26 3.26 4.98
CA PHE A 66 -6.10 2.53 4.47
C PHE A 66 -6.25 1.03 4.62
N SER A 67 -6.76 0.56 5.76
CA SER A 67 -6.97 -0.87 6.02
C SER A 67 -8.01 -1.47 5.07
N VAL A 68 -9.14 -0.80 4.88
CA VAL A 68 -10.20 -1.25 3.97
C VAL A 68 -9.70 -1.27 2.53
N THR A 69 -9.06 -0.19 2.07
CA THR A 69 -8.48 -0.13 0.72
C THR A 69 -7.44 -1.23 0.52
N HIS A 70 -6.55 -1.44 1.50
CA HIS A 70 -5.52 -2.48 1.46
C HIS A 70 -6.12 -3.89 1.32
N VAL A 71 -7.19 -4.20 2.06
CA VAL A 71 -7.91 -5.48 1.94
C VAL A 71 -8.45 -5.67 0.53
N PHE A 72 -9.16 -4.69 -0.02
CA PHE A 72 -9.72 -4.80 -1.38
C PHE A 72 -8.64 -4.95 -2.45
N LEU A 73 -7.56 -4.17 -2.35
CA LEU A 73 -6.43 -4.28 -3.28
C LEU A 73 -5.77 -5.66 -3.21
N SER A 74 -5.62 -6.22 -2.01
CA SER A 74 -5.06 -7.56 -1.81
C SER A 74 -5.95 -8.64 -2.42
N LEU A 75 -7.28 -8.54 -2.22
CA LEU A 75 -8.24 -9.48 -2.83
C LEU A 75 -8.22 -9.40 -4.36
N PHE A 76 -8.16 -8.19 -4.94
CA PHE A 76 -8.03 -8.02 -6.38
C PHE A 76 -6.71 -8.58 -6.91
N ALA A 77 -5.60 -8.42 -6.18
CA ALA A 77 -4.34 -9.01 -6.58
C ALA A 77 -4.40 -10.54 -6.59
N ILE A 78 -4.95 -11.15 -5.53
CA ILE A 78 -5.16 -12.60 -5.45
C ILE A 78 -6.00 -13.08 -6.64
N TYR A 79 -7.13 -12.42 -6.90
CA TYR A 79 -7.98 -12.73 -8.06
C TYR A 79 -7.22 -12.58 -9.39
N GLY A 80 -6.42 -11.52 -9.54
CA GLY A 80 -5.61 -11.26 -10.72
C GLY A 80 -4.54 -12.32 -10.97
N PHE A 81 -3.90 -12.83 -9.92
CA PHE A 81 -2.93 -13.92 -10.00
C PHE A 81 -3.57 -15.24 -10.44
N PHE A 82 -4.74 -15.58 -9.89
CA PHE A 82 -5.45 -16.82 -10.24
C PHE A 82 -6.11 -16.77 -11.61
N SER A 83 -6.76 -15.65 -11.94
CA SER A 83 -7.49 -15.47 -13.20
C SER A 83 -6.59 -15.04 -14.37
N ILE A 84 -5.28 -14.90 -14.13
CA ILE A 84 -4.29 -14.46 -15.13
C ILE A 84 -4.72 -13.12 -15.75
N LYS A 85 -5.18 -12.18 -14.93
CA LYS A 85 -5.62 -10.84 -15.35
C LYS A 85 -4.74 -9.77 -14.69
N PRO A 86 -3.71 -9.24 -15.40
CA PRO A 86 -2.76 -8.31 -14.80
C PRO A 86 -3.39 -6.98 -14.37
N ILE A 87 -4.54 -6.60 -14.95
CA ILE A 87 -5.25 -5.36 -14.61
C ILE A 87 -5.67 -5.29 -13.14
N PHE A 88 -5.94 -6.44 -12.50
CA PHE A 88 -6.33 -6.50 -11.09
C PHE A 88 -5.13 -6.54 -10.13
N VAL A 89 -3.93 -6.88 -10.62
CA VAL A 89 -2.70 -6.88 -9.82
C VAL A 89 -2.06 -5.49 -9.77
N LYS A 90 -2.23 -4.69 -10.84
CA LYS A 90 -1.61 -3.35 -10.95
C LYS A 90 -2.00 -2.38 -9.81
N PRO A 91 -3.28 -2.28 -9.38
CA PRO A 91 -3.67 -1.43 -8.26
C PRO A 91 -2.96 -1.78 -6.94
N TYR A 92 -2.73 -3.07 -6.69
CA TYR A 92 -2.04 -3.55 -5.50
C TYR A 92 -0.58 -3.11 -5.46
N LEU A 93 0.12 -3.07 -6.61
CA LEU A 93 1.48 -2.51 -6.68
C LEU A 93 1.52 -1.03 -6.23
N TYR A 94 0.53 -0.22 -6.63
CA TYR A 94 0.43 1.16 -6.16
C TYR A 94 0.17 1.23 -4.66
N GLY A 95 -0.70 0.36 -4.13
CA GLY A 95 -0.95 0.23 -2.69
C GLY A 95 0.32 -0.12 -1.91
N CYS A 96 1.10 -1.09 -2.38
CA CYS A 96 2.37 -1.45 -1.75
C CYS A 96 3.39 -0.31 -1.78
N SER A 97 3.49 0.43 -2.90
CA SER A 97 4.36 1.61 -2.99
C SER A 97 3.94 2.70 -2.01
N LEU A 98 2.63 2.93 -1.85
CA LEU A 98 2.10 3.89 -0.87
C LEU A 98 2.42 3.47 0.57
N SER A 99 2.26 2.20 0.91
CA SER A 99 2.65 1.66 2.21
C SER A 99 4.15 1.80 2.48
N LEU A 100 4.99 1.63 1.46
CA LEU A 100 6.43 1.86 1.57
C LEU A 100 6.75 3.33 1.84
N LEU A 101 6.09 4.27 1.16
CA LEU A 101 6.24 5.71 1.41
C LEU A 101 5.82 6.09 2.84
N ILE A 102 4.70 5.55 3.32
CA ILE A 102 4.23 5.75 4.70
C ILE A 102 5.27 5.25 5.69
N LEU A 103 5.85 4.07 5.46
CA LEU A 103 6.90 3.52 6.32
C LEU A 103 8.16 4.40 6.34
N VAL A 104 8.63 4.85 5.16
CA VAL A 104 9.77 5.77 5.06
C VAL A 104 9.50 7.06 5.82
N PHE A 105 8.30 7.62 5.69
CA PHE A 105 7.89 8.79 6.45
C PHE A 105 7.95 8.54 7.96
N GLY A 106 7.43 7.41 8.44
CA GLY A 106 7.48 7.04 9.86
C GLY A 106 8.91 6.87 10.41
N ILE A 107 9.83 6.31 9.61
CA ILE A 107 11.25 6.19 9.98
C ILE A 107 11.90 7.56 10.08
N ILE A 108 11.70 8.44 9.08
CA ILE A 108 12.22 9.81 9.09
C ILE A 108 11.69 10.57 10.30
N GLN A 109 10.39 10.46 10.58
CA GLN A 109 9.79 11.11 11.73
C GLN A 109 10.39 10.62 13.05
N SER A 110 10.60 9.31 13.19
CA SER A 110 11.23 8.73 14.38
C SER A 110 12.68 9.19 14.54
N LEU A 111 13.43 9.30 13.43
CA LEU A 111 14.80 9.86 13.43
C LEU A 111 14.81 11.32 13.88
N VAL A 112 13.89 12.15 13.37
CA VAL A 112 13.79 13.56 13.74
C VAL A 112 13.47 13.71 15.24
N MET A 113 12.55 12.91 15.77
CA MET A 113 12.21 12.95 17.20
C MET A 113 13.36 12.44 18.07
N CYS A 114 14.05 11.37 17.66
CA CYS A 114 15.25 10.90 18.33
C CYS A 114 16.33 12.00 18.36
N TRP A 115 16.61 12.62 17.22
CA TRP A 115 17.58 13.70 17.09
C TRP A 115 17.26 14.89 18.01
N LYS A 116 16.00 15.32 18.00
CA LYS A 116 15.51 16.42 18.83
C LYS A 116 15.66 16.11 20.31
N LEU A 117 15.29 14.90 20.75
CA LEU A 117 15.42 14.50 22.15
C LEU A 117 16.88 14.44 22.58
N THR A 118 17.78 13.88 21.76
CA THR A 118 19.22 13.81 22.08
C THR A 118 19.90 15.18 22.19
N HIS A 119 19.39 16.21 21.52
CA HIS A 119 19.92 17.59 21.57
C HIS A 119 19.16 18.51 22.54
N SER A 120 18.25 17.97 23.35
CA SER A 120 17.60 18.74 24.42
C SER A 120 18.62 19.10 25.50
N GLU A 121 18.65 20.36 25.94
CA GLU A 121 19.52 20.85 27.02
C GLU A 121 19.19 20.18 28.38
N TYR A 122 17.98 19.61 28.52
CA TYR A 122 17.56 18.84 29.68
C TYR A 122 17.54 17.35 29.33
N MET A 123 18.52 16.63 29.87
CA MET A 123 18.61 15.16 29.85
C MET A 123 18.16 14.62 31.20
N ASP A 124 16.90 14.23 31.28
CA ASP A 124 16.34 13.45 32.40
C ASP A 124 16.17 11.97 32.00
N ASN A 125 15.82 11.10 32.95
CA ASN A 125 15.62 9.68 32.63
C ASN A 125 14.46 9.45 31.63
N GLU A 126 13.43 10.31 31.62
CA GLU A 126 12.27 10.18 30.72
C GLU A 126 12.63 10.50 29.26
N THR A 127 13.44 11.52 29.02
CA THR A 127 13.95 11.90 27.69
C THR A 127 14.88 10.85 27.12
N VAL A 128 15.72 10.21 27.95
CA VAL A 128 16.58 9.09 27.55
C VAL A 128 15.76 7.85 27.17
N GLU A 129 14.72 7.53 27.95
CA GLU A 129 13.81 6.42 27.63
C GLU A 129 13.04 6.68 26.33
N ALA A 130 12.52 7.90 26.15
CA ALA A 130 11.82 8.31 24.93
C ALA A 130 12.75 8.28 23.69
N SER A 131 13.99 8.75 23.81
CA SER A 131 14.98 8.68 22.72
C SER A 131 15.26 7.22 22.31
N THR A 132 15.45 6.34 23.29
CA THR A 132 15.65 4.90 23.06
C THR A 132 14.45 4.26 22.36
N LYS A 133 13.23 4.64 22.75
CA LYS A 133 11.98 4.19 22.09
C LYS A 133 11.97 4.57 20.60
N TYR A 134 12.25 5.82 20.26
CA TYR A 134 12.28 6.26 18.85
C TYR A 134 13.39 5.61 18.04
N LEU A 135 14.57 5.38 18.64
CA LEU A 135 15.66 4.66 18.00
C LEU A 135 15.27 3.20 17.69
N ASN A 136 14.56 2.53 18.61
CA ASN A 136 14.03 1.19 18.37
C ASN A 136 13.01 1.16 17.22
N TYR A 137 12.19 2.21 17.06
CA TYR A 137 11.30 2.33 15.91
C TYR A 137 12.05 2.54 14.59
N VAL A 138 13.17 3.27 14.60
CA VAL A 138 14.03 3.40 13.42
C VAL A 138 14.62 2.05 13.03
N TYR A 139 15.17 1.29 13.98
CA TYR A 139 15.74 -0.03 13.68
C TYR A 139 14.70 -1.04 13.22
N THR A 140 13.56 -1.11 13.92
CA THR A 140 12.45 -1.97 13.52
C THR A 140 11.91 -1.57 12.16
N GLY A 141 11.73 -0.26 11.93
CA GLY A 141 11.27 0.30 10.66
C GLY A 141 12.22 -0.01 9.51
N ALA A 142 13.54 0.11 9.71
CA ALA A 142 14.53 -0.24 8.69
C ALA A 142 14.50 -1.73 8.32
N GLY A 143 14.33 -2.62 9.32
CA GLY A 143 14.15 -4.05 9.07
C GLY A 143 12.87 -4.35 8.27
N VAL A 144 11.76 -3.73 8.64
CA VAL A 144 10.48 -3.86 7.91
C VAL A 144 10.58 -3.27 6.50
N LEU A 145 11.33 -2.18 6.32
CA LEU A 145 11.55 -1.54 5.01
C LEU A 145 12.26 -2.49 4.05
N LEU A 146 13.31 -3.17 4.52
CA LEU A 146 14.03 -4.17 3.74
C LEU A 146 13.11 -5.34 3.36
N MET A 147 12.30 -5.82 4.31
CA MET A 147 11.30 -6.85 4.04
C MET A 147 10.28 -6.39 2.99
N TYR A 148 9.76 -5.17 3.07
CA TYR A 148 8.81 -4.60 2.10
C TYR A 148 9.44 -4.44 0.72
N PHE A 149 10.71 -4.04 0.64
CA PHE A 149 11.42 -3.91 -0.62
C PHE A 149 11.56 -5.26 -1.34
N ILE A 150 11.95 -6.32 -0.61
CA ILE A 150 12.00 -7.68 -1.14
C ILE A 150 10.60 -8.12 -1.59
N TRP A 151 9.59 -7.84 -0.78
CA TRP A 151 8.20 -8.16 -1.07
C TRP A 151 7.72 -7.57 -2.39
N VAL A 152 7.87 -6.25 -2.53
CA VAL A 152 7.46 -5.50 -3.73
C VAL A 152 8.20 -6.03 -4.95
N SER A 153 9.49 -6.33 -4.83
CA SER A 153 10.29 -6.91 -5.91
C SER A 153 9.71 -8.25 -6.40
N ILE A 154 9.31 -9.14 -5.48
CA ILE A 154 8.70 -10.43 -5.83
C ILE A 154 7.34 -10.23 -6.49
N ILE A 155 6.51 -9.30 -5.99
CA ILE A 155 5.19 -9.02 -6.57
C ILE A 155 5.32 -8.39 -7.97
N ILE A 156 6.31 -7.52 -8.19
CA ILE A 156 6.62 -6.96 -9.51
C ILE A 156 7.03 -8.09 -10.48
N ALA A 157 7.92 -8.98 -10.06
CA ALA A 157 8.33 -10.13 -10.88
C ALA A 157 7.12 -11.02 -11.22
N ALA A 158 6.25 -11.29 -10.25
CA ALA A 158 5.03 -12.07 -10.45
C ALA A 158 4.01 -11.36 -11.35
N TYR A 159 3.93 -10.03 -11.30
CA TYR A 159 3.09 -9.24 -12.20
C TYR A 159 3.52 -9.39 -13.65
N TYR A 160 4.83 -9.29 -13.94
CA TYR A 160 5.35 -9.51 -15.29
C TYR A 160 5.15 -10.95 -15.76
N ASP A 161 5.30 -11.93 -14.87
CA ASP A 161 5.00 -13.34 -15.15
C ASP A 161 3.51 -13.53 -15.55
N VAL A 162 2.57 -12.97 -14.78
CA VAL A 162 1.14 -12.99 -15.12
C VAL A 162 0.86 -12.28 -16.45
N LYS A 163 1.48 -11.12 -16.68
CA LYS A 163 1.30 -10.36 -17.92
C LYS A 163 1.76 -11.17 -19.13
N ARG A 164 2.92 -11.82 -19.04
CA ARG A 164 3.44 -12.71 -20.10
C ARG A 164 2.51 -13.88 -20.34
N LEU A 165 2.06 -14.54 -19.27
CA LEU A 165 1.16 -15.69 -19.38
C LEU A 165 -0.20 -15.30 -19.97
N HIS A 166 -0.72 -14.12 -19.63
CA HIS A 166 -1.96 -13.59 -20.20
C HIS A 166 -1.87 -13.43 -21.72
N ILE A 167 -0.76 -12.87 -22.21
CA ILE A 167 -0.51 -12.69 -23.65
C ILE A 167 -0.42 -14.05 -24.35
N ASN A 168 0.39 -14.97 -23.83
CA ASN A 168 0.53 -16.31 -24.39
C ASN A 168 -0.81 -17.07 -24.44
N LEU A 169 -1.65 -16.91 -23.40
CA LEU A 169 -2.97 -17.52 -23.35
C LEU A 169 -3.90 -16.93 -24.41
N LEU A 170 -3.91 -15.61 -24.57
CA LEU A 170 -4.72 -14.93 -25.61
C LEU A 170 -4.27 -15.32 -27.02
N GLU A 171 -2.95 -15.38 -27.26
CA GLU A 171 -2.38 -15.84 -28.53
C GLU A 171 -2.77 -17.29 -28.83
N TRP A 172 -2.71 -18.17 -27.82
CA TRP A 172 -3.14 -19.55 -27.96
C TRP A 172 -4.64 -19.65 -28.28
N ILE A 173 -5.50 -18.93 -27.55
CA ILE A 173 -6.94 -18.89 -27.82
C ILE A 173 -7.22 -18.37 -29.23
N TYR A 174 -6.52 -17.32 -29.66
CA TYR A 174 -6.67 -16.76 -30.99
C TYR A 174 -6.27 -17.77 -32.07
N LYS A 175 -5.13 -18.45 -31.88
CA LYS A 175 -4.66 -19.49 -32.80
C LYS A 175 -5.67 -20.64 -32.87
N GLU A 176 -6.12 -21.16 -31.74
CA GLU A 176 -7.08 -22.27 -31.68
C GLU A 176 -8.41 -21.92 -32.36
N ARG A 177 -8.90 -20.69 -32.16
CA ARG A 177 -10.09 -20.19 -32.86
C ARG A 177 -9.85 -20.04 -34.35
N SER A 178 -8.70 -19.50 -34.76
CA SER A 178 -8.37 -19.35 -36.19
C SER A 178 -8.22 -20.68 -36.92
N THR A 179 -7.83 -21.75 -36.21
CA THR A 179 -7.75 -23.11 -36.76
C THR A 179 -9.08 -23.85 -36.71
N ALA A 180 -9.96 -23.53 -35.76
CA ALA A 180 -11.28 -24.13 -35.63
C ALA A 180 -12.32 -23.51 -36.60
N PHE A 181 -12.13 -22.26 -37.03
CA PHE A 181 -13.00 -21.60 -37.99
C PHE A 181 -12.43 -21.67 -39.40
N ASN A 182 -13.25 -22.12 -40.36
CA ASN A 182 -12.94 -22.08 -41.79
C ASN A 182 -12.78 -20.59 -42.19
N PRO A 183 -11.78 -20.17 -43.01
CA PRO A 183 -11.55 -18.77 -43.38
C PRO A 183 -12.79 -18.00 -43.87
N THR A 184 -13.79 -18.68 -44.42
CA THR A 184 -15.10 -18.12 -44.79
C THR A 184 -15.93 -17.60 -43.61
N ASP A 185 -15.84 -18.20 -42.43
CA ASP A 185 -16.62 -17.79 -41.25
C ASP A 185 -16.03 -16.55 -40.56
N LEU A 186 -14.71 -16.38 -40.65
CA LEU A 186 -14.00 -15.19 -40.18
C LEU A 186 -14.36 -13.95 -41.01
N ILE A 187 -14.47 -14.09 -42.34
CA ILE A 187 -14.91 -13.02 -43.26
C ILE A 187 -16.36 -12.61 -42.95
N PHE A 188 -17.23 -13.57 -42.61
CA PHE A 188 -18.62 -13.30 -42.26
C PHE A 188 -18.75 -12.52 -40.94
N LEU A 189 -17.97 -12.86 -39.91
CA LEU A 189 -17.97 -12.15 -38.63
C LEU A 189 -17.37 -10.74 -38.75
N GLU A 190 -16.33 -10.57 -39.57
CA GLU A 190 -15.74 -9.25 -39.85
C GLU A 190 -16.73 -8.34 -40.60
N ASN A 191 -17.45 -8.87 -41.61
CA ASN A 191 -18.51 -8.13 -42.29
C ASN A 191 -19.68 -7.80 -41.37
N LYS A 192 -20.07 -8.70 -40.47
CA LYS A 192 -21.16 -8.46 -39.51
C LYS A 192 -20.80 -7.36 -38.50
N GLY A 193 -19.55 -7.31 -38.03
CA GLY A 193 -19.04 -6.23 -37.19
C GLY A 193 -19.01 -4.87 -37.91
N ARG A 194 -18.64 -4.86 -39.20
CA ARG A 194 -18.65 -3.65 -40.03
C ARG A 194 -20.07 -3.11 -40.28
N ILE A 195 -21.04 -4.00 -40.51
CA ILE A 195 -22.44 -3.62 -40.71
C ILE A 195 -23.06 -3.07 -39.41
N LEU A 196 -22.80 -3.70 -38.26
CA LEU A 196 -23.31 -3.20 -36.98
C LEU A 196 -22.76 -1.81 -36.63
N ASN A 197 -21.46 -1.55 -36.88
CA ASN A 197 -20.87 -0.21 -36.68
C ASN A 197 -21.37 0.84 -37.69
N SER A 198 -21.96 0.43 -38.82
CA SER A 198 -22.55 1.35 -39.79
C SER A 198 -24.02 1.69 -39.52
N ILE A 199 -24.67 0.96 -38.61
CA ILE A 199 -26.06 1.20 -38.18
C ILE A 199 -26.09 2.13 -36.95
N ASP A 200 -24.99 2.21 -36.20
CA ASP A 200 -24.81 3.11 -35.04
C ASP A 200 -24.23 4.51 -35.41
N MET A 201 -24.28 4.90 -36.68
CA MET A 201 -23.97 6.27 -37.15
C MET A 201 -25.21 7.03 -37.60
#